data_AF-A0A963NQH9-F1
#
_entry.id   AF-A0A963NQH9-F1
#
_cell.length_a   1.000
_cell.length_b   1.000
_cell.length_c   1.000
_cell.angle_alpha   90.00
_cell.angle_beta   90.00
_cell.angle_gamma   90.00
#
_symmetry.space_group_name_H-M   'P 1'
#
loop_
_entity.id
_entity.type
_entity.pdbx_description
1 polymer ?
#
loop_
_entity_poly.entity_id
_entity_poly.type
_entity_poly.pdbx_seq_one_letter_code
_entity_poly.pdbx_strand_id
1 'polypeptide(L)'
;MKKPITVEAEQQTRYTGCAQPAQSVQLAQRTRSDATNSFFTARKPDFTDNRTETLAQRRMIADINASPRTVAQRKEAVSIHASPRMIAQRKLYGSIGNPAPGLQNASMKKFMQGRFGTMQRGEKNNPGHGQLKQLNLTIQNDAVQRVIELDGVVADKGQLQDKVADKAEKDIIANWGQSEIVHKFKTNRTKNAEENLETAINNAKKQAVDVPALFSAANLKFLTQAEDRLPTLYFKQNNDSGRLRQQHGSGPGVFTESNKTDYFFPDKDNKQKFAEKARSAMKKTVFNPDLIEFKAVTIPTQGYEHYEVTYNNNGVPIKVHPSGGTVETNLNGYGDLQIKAIYQRIIGFTP
;
A
#
# COMPACT_ATOMS: atom_id res chain seq x y z
N MET A 1 -36.50 36.94 57.68
CA MET A 1 -36.63 38.05 56.69
C MET A 1 -36.13 37.53 55.34
N LYS A 2 -37.05 37.17 54.44
CA LYS A 2 -36.77 36.62 53.12
C LYS A 2 -36.76 37.77 52.10
N LYS A 3 -35.69 37.93 51.34
CA LYS A 3 -35.62 38.85 50.20
C LYS A 3 -36.23 38.18 48.96
N PRO A 4 -37.06 38.87 48.16
CA PRO A 4 -37.50 38.37 46.87
C PRO A 4 -36.43 38.65 45.80
N ILE A 5 -36.20 37.67 44.93
CA ILE A 5 -35.36 37.78 43.74
C ILE A 5 -36.32 38.06 42.56
N THR A 6 -36.13 39.23 41.96
CA THR A 6 -36.79 39.67 40.72
C THR A 6 -36.21 38.90 39.54
N VAL A 7 -37.08 38.31 38.73
CA VAL A 7 -36.74 37.64 37.47
C VAL A 7 -37.02 38.62 36.34
N GLU A 8 -35.98 39.11 35.68
CA GLU A 8 -36.13 39.87 34.43
C GLU A 8 -36.07 38.89 33.24
N ALA A 9 -37.16 38.89 32.49
CA ALA A 9 -37.28 38.33 31.15
C ALA A 9 -36.74 39.33 30.11
N GLU A 10 -36.66 38.88 28.85
CA GLU A 10 -36.24 39.57 27.62
C GLU A 10 -34.81 39.17 27.17
N GLN A 11 -34.49 38.79 25.92
CA GLN A 11 -35.10 39.09 24.62
C GLN A 11 -35.02 37.89 23.67
N GLN A 12 -36.10 37.73 22.92
CA GLN A 12 -36.33 36.72 21.89
C GLN A 12 -35.96 37.34 20.53
N THR A 13 -34.76 37.08 20.00
CA THR A 13 -34.37 37.53 18.66
C THR A 13 -34.88 36.54 17.60
N ARG A 14 -35.94 36.96 16.92
CA ARG A 14 -36.44 36.37 15.67
C ARG A 14 -35.44 36.67 14.55
N TYR A 15 -34.85 35.62 13.95
CA TYR A 15 -34.24 35.74 12.63
C TYR A 15 -35.21 35.19 11.59
N THR A 16 -35.80 36.12 10.84
CA THR A 16 -36.58 35.90 9.63
C THR A 16 -35.66 35.50 8.48
N GLY A 17 -36.13 34.54 7.69
CA GLY A 17 -35.40 33.96 6.58
C GLY A 17 -35.18 34.91 5.40
N CYS A 18 -34.14 34.59 4.63
CA CYS A 18 -33.97 35.06 3.26
C CYS A 18 -33.77 33.81 2.39
N ALA A 19 -34.85 33.38 1.75
CA ALA A 19 -34.84 32.35 0.74
C ALA A 19 -34.14 32.90 -0.50
N GLN A 20 -33.09 32.22 -0.97
CA GLN A 20 -32.46 32.52 -2.25
C GLN A 20 -33.10 31.68 -3.37
N PRO A 21 -33.34 32.27 -4.55
CA PRO A 21 -34.03 31.60 -5.64
C PRO A 21 -33.14 30.58 -6.34
N ALA A 22 -33.74 29.42 -6.61
CA ALA A 22 -33.20 28.37 -7.47
C ALA A 22 -32.99 28.91 -8.90
N GLN A 23 -31.73 28.96 -9.34
CA GLN A 23 -31.40 29.12 -10.76
C GLN A 23 -31.32 27.75 -11.41
N SER A 24 -32.36 27.44 -12.18
CA SER A 24 -32.41 26.33 -13.12
C SER A 24 -31.61 26.72 -14.37
N VAL A 25 -30.46 26.08 -14.57
CA VAL A 25 -29.75 26.12 -15.86
C VAL A 25 -30.04 24.81 -16.59
N GLN A 26 -31.04 24.86 -17.47
CA GLN A 26 -31.17 23.93 -18.59
C GLN A 26 -30.12 24.32 -19.64
N LEU A 27 -29.21 23.42 -20.01
CA LEU A 27 -28.61 23.50 -21.35
C LEU A 27 -28.07 22.16 -21.85
N ALA A 28 -28.64 21.77 -22.99
CA ALA A 28 -28.11 20.94 -24.06
C ALA A 28 -27.88 19.43 -23.79
N GLN A 29 -28.96 18.67 -23.95
CA GLN A 29 -28.91 17.34 -24.56
C GLN A 29 -28.33 17.47 -25.98
N ARG A 30 -27.17 16.84 -26.24
CA ARG A 30 -26.72 16.50 -27.59
C ARG A 30 -26.93 15.01 -27.81
N THR A 31 -28.04 14.70 -28.47
CA THR A 31 -28.20 13.48 -29.25
C THR A 31 -27.28 13.53 -30.47
N ARG A 32 -26.45 12.51 -30.65
CA ARG A 32 -26.00 12.09 -31.99
C ARG A 32 -26.04 10.57 -32.05
N SER A 33 -26.94 10.13 -32.92
CA SER A 33 -27.14 8.80 -33.45
C SER A 33 -25.95 8.30 -34.28
N ASP A 34 -25.75 6.99 -34.21
CA ASP A 34 -25.32 6.04 -35.24
C ASP A 34 -24.39 6.49 -36.38
N ALA A 35 -23.26 5.81 -36.50
CA ALA A 35 -22.82 5.20 -37.77
C ALA A 35 -21.74 4.13 -37.55
N THR A 36 -22.03 2.96 -38.09
CA THR A 36 -21.21 1.77 -38.29
C THR A 36 -19.94 1.98 -39.13
N ASN A 37 -18.96 1.09 -38.91
CA ASN A 37 -17.91 0.61 -39.81
C ASN A 37 -17.15 1.61 -40.69
N SER A 38 -15.82 1.74 -40.48
CA SER A 38 -14.82 1.78 -41.56
C SER A 38 -13.40 2.05 -41.06
N PHE A 39 -12.50 1.09 -41.35
CA PHE A 39 -11.10 1.21 -41.77
C PHE A 39 -10.09 2.08 -40.98
N PHE A 40 -8.99 1.42 -40.60
CA PHE A 40 -7.72 2.03 -40.20
C PHE A 40 -7.17 2.97 -41.30
N THR A 41 -7.51 4.25 -41.21
CA THR A 41 -6.75 5.32 -41.89
C THR A 41 -5.80 5.96 -40.89
N ALA A 42 -4.53 6.09 -41.27
CA ALA A 42 -3.48 6.73 -40.51
C ALA A 42 -3.94 8.08 -39.92
N ARG A 43 -3.97 8.16 -38.58
CA ARG A 43 -4.23 9.40 -37.84
C ARG A 43 -3.16 10.42 -38.22
N LYS A 44 -3.55 11.44 -39.00
CA LYS A 44 -2.78 12.68 -39.11
C LYS A 44 -2.72 13.33 -37.72
N PRO A 45 -1.53 13.72 -37.22
CA PRO A 45 -1.40 14.42 -35.94
C PRO A 45 -1.89 15.85 -36.13
N ASP A 46 -3.18 16.08 -35.96
CA ASP A 46 -3.80 17.39 -36.20
C ASP A 46 -4.52 17.88 -34.95
N PHE A 47 -3.72 18.40 -34.00
CA PHE A 47 -4.04 19.53 -33.11
C PHE A 47 -2.79 19.82 -32.25
N THR A 48 -1.93 20.74 -32.69
CA THR A 48 -0.92 21.32 -31.78
C THR A 48 -1.63 22.27 -30.83
N ASP A 49 -2.02 21.76 -29.66
CA ASP A 49 -2.51 22.61 -28.58
C ASP A 49 -1.38 23.58 -28.17
N ASN A 50 -1.54 24.84 -28.59
CA ASN A 50 -0.58 25.93 -28.40
C ASN A 50 -0.91 26.78 -27.17
N ARG A 51 -1.81 26.33 -26.29
CA ARG A 51 -2.06 27.01 -25.02
C ARG A 51 -0.77 27.07 -24.20
N THR A 52 -0.52 28.23 -23.58
CA THR A 52 0.72 28.52 -22.83
C THR A 52 1.00 27.48 -21.75
N GLU A 53 -0.04 26.99 -21.09
CA GLU A 53 0.04 25.92 -20.08
C GLU A 53 0.54 24.60 -20.68
N THR A 54 0.04 24.22 -21.87
CA THR A 54 0.48 23.02 -22.57
C THR A 54 1.94 23.13 -23.04
N LEU A 55 2.37 24.32 -23.46
CA LEU A 55 3.77 24.57 -23.79
C LEU A 55 4.68 24.49 -22.55
N ALA A 56 4.24 25.04 -21.42
CA ALA A 56 4.96 24.93 -20.15
C ALA A 56 5.08 23.48 -19.68
N GLN A 57 3.99 22.70 -19.78
CA GLN A 57 4.00 21.27 -19.45
C GLN A 57 4.92 20.47 -20.39
N ARG A 58 4.92 20.75 -21.70
CA ARG A 58 5.84 20.10 -22.66
C ARG A 58 7.30 20.42 -22.34
N ARG A 59 7.62 21.66 -21.97
CA ARG A 59 8.97 22.06 -21.53
C ARG A 59 9.38 21.33 -20.27
N MET A 60 8.51 21.29 -19.25
CA MET A 60 8.78 20.55 -18.02
C MET A 60 9.05 19.06 -18.28
N ILE A 61 8.26 18.41 -19.15
CA ILE A 61 8.48 17.00 -19.53
C ILE A 61 9.81 16.85 -20.29
N ALA A 62 10.14 17.78 -21.18
CA ALA A 62 11.42 17.77 -21.90
C ALA A 62 12.60 17.90 -20.91
N ASP A 63 12.51 18.78 -19.93
CA ASP A 63 13.55 18.99 -18.91
C ASP A 63 13.72 17.77 -18.00
N ILE A 64 12.62 17.13 -17.58
CA ILE A 64 12.66 15.87 -16.83
C ILE A 64 13.36 14.78 -17.66
N ASN A 65 13.05 14.67 -18.94
CA ASN A 65 13.66 13.68 -19.83
C ASN A 65 15.13 13.98 -20.14
N ALA A 66 15.52 15.25 -20.15
CA ALA A 66 16.90 15.70 -20.35
C ALA A 66 17.73 15.71 -19.05
N SER A 67 17.09 15.56 -17.88
CA SER A 67 17.77 15.53 -16.59
C SER A 67 18.88 14.47 -16.55
N PRO A 68 20.09 14.80 -16.04
CA PRO A 68 21.20 13.84 -15.94
C PRO A 68 20.83 12.54 -15.23
N ARG A 69 19.95 12.61 -14.23
CA ARG A 69 19.46 11.44 -13.49
C ARG A 69 18.64 10.50 -14.38
N THR A 70 17.69 11.04 -15.14
CA THR A 70 16.86 10.29 -16.10
C THR A 70 17.72 9.67 -17.19
N VAL A 71 18.70 10.41 -17.70
CA VAL A 71 19.64 9.92 -18.72
C VAL A 71 20.52 8.79 -18.17
N ALA A 72 21.02 8.91 -16.93
CA ALA A 72 21.80 7.86 -16.28
C ALA A 72 20.98 6.58 -16.07
N GLN A 73 19.74 6.70 -15.57
CA GLN A 73 18.82 5.57 -15.41
C GLN A 73 18.52 4.88 -16.74
N ARG A 74 18.31 5.64 -17.83
CA ARG A 74 18.12 5.06 -19.17
C ARG A 74 19.36 4.30 -19.65
N LYS A 75 20.56 4.84 -19.42
CA LYS A 75 21.81 4.16 -19.79
C LYS A 75 21.99 2.84 -19.01
N GLU A 76 21.65 2.83 -17.73
CA GLU A 76 21.67 1.62 -16.90
C GLU A 76 20.63 0.59 -17.34
N ALA A 77 19.40 1.01 -17.64
CA ALA A 77 18.39 0.11 -18.19
C ALA A 77 18.84 -0.51 -19.53
N VAL A 78 19.44 0.29 -20.42
CA VAL A 78 20.00 -0.20 -21.68
C VAL A 78 21.14 -1.18 -21.45
N SER A 79 22.02 -0.95 -20.46
CA SER A 79 23.12 -1.87 -20.16
C SER A 79 22.63 -3.22 -19.61
N ILE A 80 21.57 -3.22 -18.80
CA ILE A 80 20.91 -4.44 -18.31
C ILE A 80 20.32 -5.22 -19.51
N HIS A 81 19.58 -4.55 -20.39
CA HIS A 81 18.96 -5.17 -21.55
C HIS A 81 19.97 -5.64 -22.62
N ALA A 82 21.11 -4.96 -22.74
CA ALA A 82 22.20 -5.33 -23.63
C ALA A 82 23.17 -6.36 -23.00
N SER A 83 22.93 -6.80 -21.76
CA SER A 83 23.78 -7.81 -21.13
C SER A 83 23.77 -9.12 -21.94
N PRO A 84 24.91 -9.83 -22.07
CA PRO A 84 24.98 -11.11 -22.77
C PRO A 84 23.95 -12.13 -22.26
N ARG A 85 23.63 -12.07 -20.97
CA ARG A 85 22.60 -12.89 -20.32
C ARG A 85 21.20 -12.59 -20.84
N MET A 86 20.79 -11.33 -20.89
CA MET A 86 19.48 -10.93 -21.43
C MET A 86 19.36 -11.25 -22.93
N ILE A 87 20.45 -11.09 -23.68
CA ILE A 87 20.50 -11.47 -25.10
C ILE A 87 20.34 -12.98 -25.27
N ALA A 88 21.02 -13.79 -24.45
CA ALA A 88 20.89 -15.25 -24.48
C ALA A 88 19.47 -15.71 -24.11
N GLN A 89 18.85 -15.11 -23.09
CA GLN A 89 17.45 -15.37 -22.74
C GLN A 89 16.50 -14.98 -23.88
N ARG A 90 16.68 -13.81 -24.51
CA ARG A 90 15.86 -13.40 -25.65
C ARG A 90 15.99 -14.37 -26.83
N LYS A 91 17.18 -14.95 -27.07
CA LYS A 91 17.36 -16.01 -28.08
C LYS A 91 16.66 -17.32 -27.72
N LEU A 92 16.69 -17.71 -26.44
CA LEU A 92 16.04 -18.93 -25.96
C LEU A 92 14.51 -18.87 -26.02
N TYR A 93 13.91 -17.71 -25.71
CA TYR A 93 12.46 -17.55 -25.69
C TYR A 93 11.88 -16.94 -26.97
N GLY A 94 12.68 -16.19 -27.74
CA GLY A 94 12.27 -15.64 -29.03
C GLY A 94 12.06 -16.69 -30.12
N SER A 95 12.60 -17.91 -29.95
CA SER A 95 12.34 -19.05 -30.83
C SER A 95 10.99 -19.73 -30.59
N ILE A 96 10.30 -19.43 -29.48
CA ILE A 96 9.02 -20.07 -29.11
C ILE A 96 7.82 -19.25 -29.65
N GLY A 97 8.03 -17.97 -30.02
CA GLY A 97 6.96 -17.04 -30.36
C GLY A 97 6.69 -16.80 -31.84
N ASN A 98 7.38 -17.48 -32.78
CA ASN A 98 7.14 -17.28 -34.21
C ASN A 98 7.10 -18.64 -34.93
N PRO A 99 5.92 -19.27 -35.10
CA PRO A 99 5.80 -20.44 -35.97
C PRO A 99 5.95 -19.97 -37.42
N ALA A 100 7.12 -20.17 -38.00
CA ALA A 100 7.25 -20.16 -39.45
C ALA A 100 6.35 -21.28 -40.01
N PRO A 101 5.53 -21.02 -41.05
CA PRO A 101 4.67 -22.02 -41.65
C PRO A 101 5.52 -22.89 -42.57
N GLY A 102 5.92 -24.07 -42.09
CA GLY A 102 6.57 -25.04 -42.95
C GLY A 102 7.45 -26.00 -42.18
N LEU A 103 6.84 -27.05 -41.64
CA LEU A 103 7.38 -28.41 -41.53
C LEU A 103 6.41 -29.24 -40.69
N GLN A 104 5.25 -29.53 -41.28
CA GLN A 104 4.56 -30.78 -40.96
C GLN A 104 5.26 -31.91 -41.70
N ASN A 105 5.31 -33.08 -41.07
CA ASN A 105 5.71 -34.39 -41.57
C ASN A 105 7.15 -34.83 -41.24
N ALA A 106 7.33 -35.32 -40.00
CA ALA A 106 8.13 -36.53 -39.76
C ALA A 106 7.71 -37.25 -38.46
N SER A 107 6.78 -38.19 -38.61
CA SER A 107 6.75 -39.50 -37.94
C SER A 107 7.33 -39.62 -36.51
N MET A 108 6.48 -39.37 -35.51
CA MET A 108 6.72 -39.81 -34.13
C MET A 108 6.15 -41.23 -33.93
N LYS A 109 6.76 -42.22 -34.59
CA LYS A 109 6.34 -43.63 -34.49
C LYS A 109 7.52 -44.60 -34.53
N LYS A 110 8.46 -44.44 -33.60
CA LYS A 110 9.41 -45.49 -33.17
C LYS A 110 10.33 -44.91 -32.10
N PHE A 111 10.08 -45.20 -30.82
CA PHE A 111 11.14 -45.49 -29.83
C PHE A 111 10.54 -45.84 -28.46
N MET A 112 9.79 -46.94 -28.40
CA MET A 112 9.46 -47.63 -27.15
C MET A 112 9.59 -49.13 -27.42
N GLN A 113 10.82 -49.68 -27.35
CA GLN A 113 11.09 -51.10 -27.03
C GLN A 113 12.59 -51.48 -27.18
N GLY A 114 13.11 -52.23 -26.20
CA GLY A 114 14.40 -52.95 -26.21
C GLY A 114 15.26 -52.61 -24.98
N ARG A 115 15.18 -53.30 -23.83
CA ARG A 115 15.57 -54.69 -23.45
C ARG A 115 17.06 -55.05 -23.64
N PHE A 116 17.71 -55.27 -22.48
CA PHE A 116 18.89 -56.09 -22.13
C PHE A 116 20.31 -55.74 -22.63
N GLY A 117 21.27 -55.84 -21.69
CA GLY A 117 22.68 -56.08 -21.99
C GLY A 117 23.67 -55.66 -20.89
N THR A 118 23.98 -56.56 -19.96
CA THR A 118 25.18 -56.50 -19.10
C THR A 118 26.44 -56.76 -19.95
N MET A 119 27.47 -55.90 -19.87
CA MET A 119 28.83 -56.30 -20.25
C MET A 119 29.89 -55.50 -19.50
N GLN A 120 30.83 -56.25 -18.94
CA GLN A 120 32.03 -55.83 -18.23
C GLN A 120 33.16 -55.43 -19.19
N ARG A 121 34.03 -54.56 -18.66
CA ARG A 121 35.50 -54.52 -18.83
C ARG A 121 36.08 -53.92 -20.12
N GLY A 122 36.98 -52.95 -19.91
CA GLY A 122 37.96 -52.51 -20.89
C GLY A 122 38.59 -51.17 -20.51
N GLU A 123 39.57 -51.18 -19.60
CA GLU A 123 40.53 -50.09 -19.46
C GLU A 123 41.25 -49.88 -20.79
N LYS A 124 41.34 -48.62 -21.25
CA LYS A 124 42.48 -48.12 -22.02
C LYS A 124 42.53 -46.60 -21.97
N ASN A 125 43.69 -46.11 -21.57
CA ASN A 125 44.11 -44.72 -21.48
C ASN A 125 43.88 -43.95 -22.78
N ASN A 126 43.34 -42.74 -22.67
CA ASN A 126 43.68 -41.66 -23.60
C ASN A 126 43.53 -40.28 -22.90
N PRO A 127 44.49 -39.36 -23.09
CA PRO A 127 44.51 -38.07 -22.43
C PRO A 127 43.76 -37.01 -23.26
N GLY A 128 43.14 -36.06 -22.58
CA GLY A 128 42.85 -34.75 -23.13
C GLY A 128 41.56 -34.63 -23.93
N HIS A 129 40.45 -34.40 -23.23
CA HIS A 129 39.54 -33.33 -23.61
C HIS A 129 38.77 -32.88 -22.37
N GLY A 130 38.89 -31.59 -22.07
CA GLY A 130 38.31 -30.97 -20.88
C GLY A 130 36.83 -31.26 -20.81
N GLN A 131 36.45 -32.06 -19.81
CA GLN A 131 35.08 -32.09 -19.30
C GLN A 131 34.72 -30.65 -18.91
N LEU A 132 34.01 -29.97 -19.80
CA LEU A 132 33.07 -28.94 -19.39
C LEU A 132 32.09 -29.65 -18.46
N LYS A 133 32.40 -29.61 -17.16
CA LYS A 133 31.43 -29.84 -16.09
C LYS A 133 30.22 -29.02 -16.50
N GLN A 134 29.17 -29.69 -16.92
CA GLN A 134 27.85 -29.10 -16.92
C GLN A 134 27.60 -28.72 -15.47
N LEU A 135 27.89 -27.47 -15.16
CA LEU A 135 27.37 -26.80 -14.00
C LEU A 135 25.86 -26.86 -14.22
N ASN A 136 25.23 -27.89 -13.66
CA ASN A 136 23.86 -27.82 -13.23
C ASN A 136 23.82 -26.63 -12.27
N LEU A 137 23.64 -25.43 -12.83
CA LEU A 137 22.95 -24.36 -12.15
C LEU A 137 21.54 -24.93 -11.94
N THR A 138 21.41 -25.74 -10.88
CA THR A 138 20.19 -25.74 -10.09
C THR A 138 20.01 -24.29 -9.73
N ILE A 139 19.20 -23.59 -10.53
CA ILE A 139 18.64 -22.32 -10.13
C ILE A 139 17.80 -22.72 -8.93
N GLN A 140 18.40 -22.66 -7.74
CA GLN A 140 17.66 -22.63 -6.50
C GLN A 140 16.78 -21.39 -6.62
N ASN A 141 15.56 -21.58 -7.10
CA ASN A 141 14.44 -20.68 -6.89
C ASN A 141 14.05 -20.70 -5.39
N ASP A 142 15.04 -20.77 -4.48
CA ASP A 142 14.87 -20.79 -3.02
C ASP A 142 14.55 -19.40 -2.45
N ALA A 143 14.23 -18.42 -3.30
CA ALA A 143 13.90 -17.07 -2.87
C ALA A 143 12.39 -16.77 -2.94
N VAL A 144 11.51 -17.77 -3.04
CA VAL A 144 10.06 -17.54 -2.87
C VAL A 144 9.74 -17.48 -1.37
N GLN A 145 10.07 -16.32 -0.82
CA GLN A 145 9.31 -15.56 0.15
C GLN A 145 8.55 -16.33 1.23
N ARG A 146 9.15 -16.33 2.41
CA ARG A 146 8.56 -16.67 3.70
C ARG A 146 8.15 -15.37 4.38
N VAL A 147 6.85 -15.10 4.47
CA VAL A 147 6.37 -13.72 4.67
C VAL A 147 5.53 -13.53 5.93
N ILE A 148 4.93 -14.57 6.48
CA ILE A 148 4.19 -14.49 7.75
C ILE A 148 5.08 -15.04 8.87
N GLU A 149 5.43 -14.19 9.84
CA GLU A 149 6.18 -14.58 11.03
C GLU A 149 5.27 -14.54 12.26
N LEU A 150 5.26 -15.62 13.04
CA LEU A 150 4.62 -15.72 14.35
C LEU A 150 5.71 -15.79 15.41
N ASP A 151 5.83 -14.76 16.26
CA ASP A 151 6.88 -14.63 17.26
C ASP A 151 8.31 -14.80 16.71
N GLY A 152 8.52 -14.31 15.48
CA GLY A 152 9.81 -14.38 14.77
C GLY A 152 10.09 -15.71 14.09
N VAL A 153 9.16 -16.67 14.16
CA VAL A 153 9.24 -17.94 13.42
C VAL A 153 8.37 -17.84 12.17
N VAL A 154 8.94 -18.16 11.01
CA VAL A 154 8.16 -18.26 9.77
C VAL A 154 7.10 -19.34 9.93
N ALA A 155 5.84 -18.97 9.76
CA ALA A 155 4.73 -19.92 9.78
C ALA A 155 4.64 -20.70 8.46
N ASP A 156 4.24 -21.98 8.57
CA ASP A 156 3.92 -22.78 7.39
C ASP A 156 2.58 -22.32 6.79
N LYS A 157 2.63 -21.85 5.54
CA LYS A 157 1.45 -21.31 4.87
C LYS A 157 0.34 -22.36 4.70
N GLY A 158 0.70 -23.60 4.39
CA GLY A 158 -0.26 -24.68 4.20
C GLY A 158 -1.03 -24.94 5.48
N GLN A 159 -0.32 -25.07 6.61
CA GLN A 159 -0.93 -25.22 7.93
C GLN A 159 -1.85 -24.06 8.29
N LEU A 160 -1.46 -22.81 8.01
CA LEU A 160 -2.33 -21.66 8.25
C LEU A 160 -3.61 -21.70 7.40
N GLN A 161 -3.51 -22.10 6.13
CA GLN A 161 -4.67 -22.21 5.24
C GLN A 161 -5.58 -23.41 5.59
N ASP A 162 -5.03 -24.49 6.14
CA ASP A 162 -5.80 -25.65 6.59
C ASP A 162 -6.58 -25.37 7.88
N LYS A 163 -6.10 -24.43 8.72
CA LYS A 163 -6.80 -23.98 9.94
C LYS A 163 -8.04 -23.13 9.67
N VAL A 164 -8.18 -22.54 8.48
CA VAL A 164 -9.32 -21.66 8.14
C VAL A 164 -10.27 -22.36 7.15
N ALA A 165 -11.58 -22.23 7.37
CA ALA A 165 -12.59 -22.76 6.45
C ALA A 165 -13.00 -21.73 5.38
N ASP A 166 -12.96 -20.45 5.72
CA ASP A 166 -13.41 -19.35 4.88
C ASP A 166 -12.46 -19.10 3.70
N LYS A 167 -13.01 -19.05 2.48
CA LYS A 167 -12.22 -18.87 1.26
C LYS A 167 -11.51 -17.51 1.23
N ALA A 168 -12.16 -16.43 1.67
CA ALA A 168 -11.55 -15.10 1.66
C ALA A 168 -10.36 -15.05 2.63
N GLU A 169 -10.46 -15.70 3.79
CA GLU A 169 -9.33 -15.84 4.72
C GLU A 169 -8.17 -16.62 4.11
N LYS A 170 -8.45 -17.72 3.38
CA LYS A 170 -7.41 -18.48 2.66
C LYS A 170 -6.71 -17.63 1.60
N ASP A 171 -7.45 -16.82 0.87
CA ASP A 171 -6.93 -15.93 -0.16
C ASP A 171 -6.06 -14.83 0.46
N ILE A 172 -6.48 -14.24 1.59
CA ILE A 172 -5.67 -13.26 2.36
C ILE A 172 -4.35 -13.89 2.81
N ILE A 173 -4.39 -15.08 3.41
CA ILE A 173 -3.19 -15.81 3.84
C ILE A 173 -2.30 -16.15 2.63
N ALA A 174 -2.90 -16.56 1.51
CA ALA A 174 -2.15 -16.86 0.27
C ALA A 174 -1.39 -15.63 -0.22
N ASN A 175 -2.06 -14.48 -0.30
CA ASN A 175 -1.52 -13.23 -0.82
C ASN A 175 -0.47 -12.65 0.12
N TRP A 176 -0.71 -12.64 1.43
CA TRP A 176 0.32 -12.27 2.40
C TRP A 176 1.52 -13.21 2.36
N GLY A 177 1.30 -14.52 2.19
CA GLY A 177 2.37 -15.49 2.02
C GLY A 177 3.21 -15.33 0.74
N GLN A 178 2.74 -14.54 -0.23
CA GLN A 178 3.45 -14.22 -1.48
C GLN A 178 3.95 -12.77 -1.53
N SER A 179 3.73 -11.99 -0.47
CA SER A 179 4.09 -10.57 -0.42
C SER A 179 5.60 -10.38 -0.24
N GLU A 180 6.13 -9.28 -0.77
CA GLU A 180 7.54 -8.90 -0.54
C GLU A 180 7.82 -8.38 0.87
N ILE A 181 6.76 -8.07 1.63
CA ILE A 181 6.85 -7.50 2.97
C ILE A 181 6.57 -8.56 4.02
N VAL A 182 7.51 -8.81 4.91
CA VAL A 182 7.32 -9.69 6.06
C VAL A 182 6.27 -9.12 7.03
N HIS A 183 5.15 -9.82 7.15
CA HIS A 183 4.07 -9.60 8.10
C HIS A 183 4.40 -10.28 9.42
N LYS A 184 4.89 -9.49 10.38
CA LYS A 184 5.32 -9.97 11.70
C LYS A 184 4.20 -9.87 12.73
N PHE A 185 3.80 -10.99 13.31
CA PHE A 185 2.85 -11.06 14.40
C PHE A 185 3.58 -11.48 15.68
N LYS A 186 3.37 -10.74 16.77
CA LYS A 186 4.04 -10.95 18.05
C LYS A 186 3.01 -11.12 19.15
N THR A 187 3.25 -12.06 20.04
CA THR A 187 2.53 -12.21 21.29
C THR A 187 2.64 -10.91 22.11
N ASN A 188 1.52 -10.47 22.64
CA ASN A 188 1.41 -9.29 23.50
C ASN A 188 0.62 -9.64 24.77
N ARG A 189 0.40 -8.65 25.63
CA ARG A 189 -0.26 -8.83 26.93
C ARG A 189 -1.66 -9.46 26.86
N THR A 190 -2.34 -9.35 25.72
CA THR A 190 -3.76 -9.73 25.57
C THR A 190 -4.01 -10.82 24.55
N LYS A 191 -3.05 -11.06 23.64
CA LYS A 191 -3.20 -11.97 22.51
C LYS A 191 -1.87 -12.62 22.15
N ASN A 192 -1.89 -13.91 21.85
CA ASN A 192 -0.75 -14.59 21.23
C ASN A 192 -0.60 -14.18 19.74
N ALA A 193 0.50 -14.59 19.10
CA ALA A 193 0.77 -14.25 17.71
C ALA A 193 -0.30 -14.77 16.73
N GLU A 194 -0.85 -15.97 16.94
CA GLU A 194 -1.91 -16.54 16.10
C GLU A 194 -3.22 -15.75 16.21
N GLU A 195 -3.64 -15.37 17.42
CA GLU A 195 -4.82 -14.54 17.66
C GLU A 195 -4.67 -13.13 17.05
N ASN A 196 -3.44 -12.60 17.02
CA ASN A 196 -3.15 -11.35 16.32
C ASN A 196 -3.26 -11.50 14.79
N LEU A 197 -2.78 -12.63 14.24
CA LEU A 197 -2.95 -12.97 12.83
C LEU A 197 -4.44 -13.05 12.47
N GLU A 198 -5.22 -13.81 13.24
CA GLU A 198 -6.67 -13.96 13.05
C GLU A 198 -7.38 -12.60 13.10
N THR A 199 -7.02 -11.74 14.08
CA THR A 199 -7.56 -10.39 14.19
C THR A 199 -7.25 -9.55 12.95
N ALA A 200 -6.03 -9.65 12.41
CA ALA A 200 -5.64 -8.91 11.22
C ALA A 200 -6.38 -9.40 9.97
N ILE A 201 -6.53 -10.72 9.79
CA ILE A 201 -7.30 -11.32 8.70
C ILE A 201 -8.76 -10.85 8.76
N ASN A 202 -9.37 -10.90 9.94
CA ASN A 202 -10.75 -10.43 10.15
C ASN A 202 -10.91 -8.93 9.86
N ASN A 203 -9.89 -8.12 10.14
CA ASN A 203 -9.91 -6.69 9.80
C ASN A 203 -9.76 -6.47 8.30
N ALA A 204 -8.89 -7.23 7.63
CA ALA A 204 -8.68 -7.20 6.18
C ALA A 204 -9.94 -7.59 5.43
N LYS A 205 -10.60 -8.68 5.83
CA LYS A 205 -11.85 -9.19 5.24
C LYS A 205 -13.01 -8.17 5.26
N LYS A 206 -13.02 -7.26 6.23
CA LYS A 206 -14.04 -6.20 6.36
C LYS A 206 -13.80 -5.00 5.43
N GLN A 207 -12.63 -4.92 4.81
CA GLN A 207 -12.30 -3.80 3.94
C GLN A 207 -12.87 -4.00 2.54
N ALA A 208 -13.20 -2.91 1.88
CA ALA A 208 -13.55 -2.93 0.46
C ALA A 208 -12.31 -3.23 -0.38
N VAL A 209 -12.49 -3.86 -1.55
CA VAL A 209 -11.40 -4.06 -2.52
C VAL A 209 -10.99 -2.73 -3.14
N ASP A 210 -11.97 -1.88 -3.43
CA ASP A 210 -11.74 -0.51 -3.89
C ASP A 210 -11.29 0.38 -2.75
N VAL A 211 -10.29 1.22 -3.04
CA VAL A 211 -9.69 2.12 -2.05
C VAL A 211 -10.69 3.23 -1.71
N PRO A 212 -11.11 3.37 -0.44
CA PRO A 212 -11.96 4.48 -0.03
C PRO A 212 -11.31 5.84 -0.31
N ALA A 213 -12.11 6.85 -0.68
CA ALA A 213 -11.61 8.19 -1.04
C ALA A 213 -10.72 8.86 0.03
N LEU A 214 -10.95 8.52 1.31
CA LEU A 214 -10.11 8.95 2.43
C LEU A 214 -8.63 8.58 2.24
N PHE A 215 -8.34 7.43 1.63
CA PHE A 215 -6.99 6.93 1.39
C PHE A 215 -6.47 7.36 0.02
N SER A 216 -6.27 8.67 -0.14
CA SER A 216 -5.71 9.31 -1.33
C SER A 216 -4.53 10.21 -0.98
N ALA A 217 -3.71 10.54 -1.97
CA ALA A 217 -2.55 11.40 -1.81
C ALA A 217 -2.93 12.80 -1.30
N ALA A 218 -4.07 13.35 -1.76
CA ALA A 218 -4.58 14.64 -1.30
C ALA A 218 -4.94 14.64 0.20
N ASN A 219 -5.33 13.48 0.73
CA ASN A 219 -5.73 13.32 2.13
C ASN A 219 -4.58 12.86 3.02
N LEU A 220 -3.44 12.42 2.47
CA LEU A 220 -2.25 12.04 3.23
C LEU A 220 -1.65 13.27 3.92
N LYS A 221 -1.44 13.20 5.24
CA LYS A 221 -0.95 14.34 6.05
C LYS A 221 0.46 14.14 6.57
N PHE A 222 0.78 12.94 7.02
CA PHE A 222 2.10 12.59 7.54
C PHE A 222 2.26 11.07 7.59
N LEU A 223 3.48 10.63 7.86
CA LEU A 223 3.81 9.23 8.15
C LEU A 223 4.39 9.14 9.56
N THR A 224 4.33 7.96 10.16
CA THR A 224 5.24 7.62 11.26
C THR A 224 6.07 6.40 10.92
N GLN A 225 7.34 6.43 11.28
CA GLN A 225 8.26 5.32 11.03
C GLN A 225 9.11 5.02 12.27
N ALA A 226 9.22 3.74 12.59
CA ALA A 226 10.10 3.23 13.63
C ALA A 226 11.22 2.42 12.98
N GLU A 227 12.35 2.29 13.66
CA GLU A 227 13.62 1.73 13.14
C GLU A 227 13.46 0.42 12.34
N ASP A 228 12.65 -0.52 12.84
CA ASP A 228 12.46 -1.84 12.21
C ASP A 228 11.08 -2.04 11.58
N ARG A 229 10.42 -0.95 11.16
CA ARG A 229 9.06 -1.02 10.61
C ARG A 229 8.90 -0.17 9.38
N LEU A 230 8.09 -0.68 8.45
CA LEU A 230 7.59 0.14 7.36
C LEU A 230 6.72 1.31 7.86
N PRO A 231 6.68 2.42 7.12
CA PRO A 231 5.89 3.58 7.49
C PRO A 231 4.40 3.27 7.68
N THR A 232 3.80 3.89 8.69
CA THR A 232 2.34 4.00 8.83
C THR A 232 1.90 5.33 8.24
N LEU A 233 0.95 5.29 7.30
CA LEU A 233 0.46 6.47 6.58
C LEU A 233 -0.78 7.00 7.31
N TYR A 234 -0.85 8.31 7.54
CA TYR A 234 -1.98 8.97 8.22
C TYR A 234 -2.72 9.92 7.29
N PHE A 235 -4.04 9.74 7.21
CA PHE A 235 -4.92 10.45 6.32
C PHE A 235 -5.97 11.24 7.10
N LYS A 236 -6.38 12.39 6.55
CA LYS A 236 -7.44 13.21 7.12
C LYS A 236 -8.29 13.85 6.02
N GLN A 237 -9.61 13.68 6.14
CA GLN A 237 -10.62 14.30 5.29
C GLN A 237 -11.77 14.75 6.18
N ASN A 238 -11.97 16.07 6.31
CA ASN A 238 -12.96 16.65 7.23
C ASN A 238 -12.75 16.13 8.68
N ASN A 239 -13.80 15.59 9.30
CA ASN A 239 -13.77 14.98 10.63
C ASN A 239 -13.31 13.52 10.63
N ASP A 240 -13.13 12.92 9.45
CA ASP A 240 -12.68 11.55 9.30
C ASP A 240 -11.16 11.48 9.23
N SER A 241 -10.62 10.47 9.88
CA SER A 241 -9.21 10.16 9.92
C SER A 241 -8.99 8.70 9.57
N GLY A 242 -7.94 8.44 8.80
CA GLY A 242 -7.57 7.10 8.37
C GLY A 242 -6.12 6.82 8.69
N ARG A 243 -5.76 5.55 8.84
CA ARG A 243 -4.36 5.15 8.75
C ARG A 243 -4.19 3.80 8.06
N LEU A 244 -3.12 3.69 7.29
CA LEU A 244 -2.66 2.47 6.65
C LEU A 244 -1.38 2.00 7.34
N ARG A 245 -1.50 0.91 8.08
CA ARG A 245 -0.39 0.31 8.83
C ARG A 245 0.12 -0.90 8.07
N GLN A 246 1.33 -0.78 7.51
CA GLN A 246 1.95 -1.84 6.72
C GLN A 246 2.55 -2.95 7.58
N GLN A 247 3.15 -2.58 8.70
CA GLN A 247 3.85 -3.52 9.58
C GLN A 247 3.69 -3.13 11.05
N HIS A 248 3.29 -4.10 11.88
CA HIS A 248 3.13 -3.94 13.32
C HIS A 248 3.10 -5.32 13.98
N GLY A 249 3.45 -5.44 15.26
CA GLY A 249 3.38 -6.73 15.97
C GLY A 249 1.95 -7.32 16.05
N SER A 250 0.92 -6.54 15.78
CA SER A 250 -0.46 -7.01 15.65
C SER A 250 -0.91 -7.15 14.19
N GLY A 251 0.04 -7.20 13.26
CA GLY A 251 -0.21 -7.28 11.83
C GLY A 251 -0.49 -5.95 11.11
N PRO A 252 -0.54 -6.02 9.76
CA PRO A 252 -1.00 -4.92 8.92
C PRO A 252 -2.47 -4.57 9.26
N GLY A 253 -2.90 -3.36 8.92
CA GLY A 253 -4.30 -2.99 9.08
C GLY A 253 -4.68 -1.64 8.51
N VAL A 254 -5.96 -1.55 8.12
CA VAL A 254 -6.65 -0.32 7.73
C VAL A 254 -7.52 0.11 8.90
N PHE A 255 -7.45 1.37 9.29
CA PHE A 255 -8.27 1.92 10.37
C PHE A 255 -8.88 3.23 9.93
N THR A 256 -10.17 3.41 10.22
CA THR A 256 -10.92 4.64 10.03
C THR A 256 -11.60 5.02 11.33
N GLU A 257 -11.55 6.30 11.66
CA GLU A 257 -12.16 6.87 12.86
C GLU A 257 -12.63 8.30 12.58
N SER A 258 -13.70 8.72 13.25
CA SER A 258 -14.16 10.10 13.24
C SER A 258 -13.78 10.83 14.52
N ASN A 259 -13.78 12.16 14.50
CA ASN A 259 -13.51 13.01 15.67
C ASN A 259 -12.16 12.73 16.33
N LYS A 260 -11.14 12.48 15.51
CA LYS A 260 -9.77 12.24 15.96
C LYS A 260 -8.92 13.50 15.84
N THR A 261 -8.15 13.75 16.90
CA THR A 261 -7.12 14.79 16.92
C THR A 261 -5.74 14.15 17.08
N ASP A 262 -4.81 14.58 16.24
CA ASP A 262 -3.42 14.18 16.27
C ASP A 262 -2.61 15.26 17.02
N TYR A 263 -1.79 14.81 17.97
CA TYR A 263 -0.88 15.64 18.74
C TYR A 263 0.55 15.19 18.50
N PHE A 264 1.47 16.16 18.45
CA PHE A 264 2.87 15.94 18.14
C PHE A 264 3.75 16.54 19.24
N PHE A 265 4.79 15.81 19.63
CA PHE A 265 5.64 16.15 20.76
C PHE A 265 7.11 16.09 20.36
N PRO A 266 7.96 17.02 20.83
CA PRO A 266 9.39 17.02 20.50
C PRO A 266 10.13 15.81 21.08
N ASP A 267 9.61 15.19 22.13
CA ASP A 267 10.24 14.06 22.82
C ASP A 267 9.22 13.11 23.47
N LYS A 268 9.70 11.94 23.86
CA LYS A 268 8.89 10.86 24.45
C LYS A 268 8.34 11.20 25.83
N ASP A 269 9.07 11.99 26.62
CA ASP A 269 8.69 12.34 27.99
C ASP A 269 7.46 13.24 28.00
N ASN A 270 7.45 14.26 27.13
CA ASN A 270 6.31 15.15 26.93
C ASN A 270 5.08 14.40 26.39
N LYS A 271 5.28 13.49 25.42
CA LYS A 271 4.21 12.59 24.94
C LYS A 271 3.65 11.74 26.09
N GLN A 272 4.50 11.19 26.95
CA GLN A 272 4.10 10.32 28.05
C GLN A 272 3.28 11.07 29.11
N LYS A 273 3.72 12.28 29.52
CA LYS A 273 2.96 13.14 30.44
C LYS A 273 1.58 13.49 29.88
N PHE A 274 1.51 13.85 28.60
CA PHE A 274 0.23 14.09 27.92
C PHE A 274 -0.66 12.84 27.92
N ALA A 275 -0.08 11.67 27.59
CA ALA A 275 -0.79 10.40 27.55
C ALA A 275 -1.42 10.03 28.91
N GLU A 276 -0.73 10.30 30.02
CA GLU A 276 -1.24 10.08 31.37
C GLU A 276 -2.42 11.00 31.69
N LYS A 277 -2.34 12.28 31.31
CA LYS A 277 -3.44 13.24 31.47
C LYS A 277 -4.65 12.87 30.62
N ALA A 278 -4.44 12.52 29.35
CA ALA A 278 -5.50 12.08 28.44
C ALA A 278 -6.20 10.81 28.93
N ARG A 279 -5.44 9.80 29.40
CA ARG A 279 -6.00 8.57 29.99
C ARG A 279 -6.79 8.85 31.26
N SER A 280 -6.33 9.79 32.08
CA SER A 280 -7.05 10.17 33.31
C SER A 280 -8.41 10.81 33.02
N ALA A 281 -8.53 11.54 31.91
CA ALA A 281 -9.78 12.16 31.45
C ALA A 281 -10.71 11.20 30.68
N MET A 282 -10.21 10.06 30.19
CA MET A 282 -10.99 9.13 29.36
C MET A 282 -12.33 8.76 30.01
N LYS A 283 -13.40 8.90 29.22
CA LYS A 283 -14.80 8.61 29.59
C LYS A 283 -15.33 9.36 30.83
N LYS A 284 -14.60 10.35 31.36
CA LYS A 284 -14.97 11.06 32.59
C LYS A 284 -15.31 12.52 32.33
N THR A 285 -14.41 13.24 31.64
CA THR A 285 -14.52 14.70 31.50
C THR A 285 -14.11 15.14 30.12
N VAL A 286 -14.57 16.34 29.74
CA VAL A 286 -14.06 17.03 28.56
C VAL A 286 -12.54 17.19 28.70
N PHE A 287 -11.81 16.91 27.64
CA PHE A 287 -10.34 16.99 27.64
C PHE A 287 -9.90 18.06 26.64
N ASN A 288 -9.54 19.22 27.19
CA ASN A 288 -8.96 20.34 26.45
C ASN A 288 -7.60 20.68 27.06
N PRO A 289 -6.54 19.93 26.71
CA PRO A 289 -5.21 20.11 27.30
C PRO A 289 -4.58 21.44 26.87
N ASP A 290 -3.94 22.15 27.80
CA ASP A 290 -3.03 23.23 27.45
C ASP A 290 -1.79 22.64 26.78
N LEU A 291 -1.65 22.85 25.47
CA LEU A 291 -0.57 22.26 24.69
C LEU A 291 0.81 22.83 25.05
N ILE A 292 0.87 24.04 25.60
CA ILE A 292 2.12 24.68 26.02
C ILE A 292 2.75 23.89 27.18
N GLU A 293 1.94 23.41 28.12
CA GLU A 293 2.35 22.56 29.26
C GLU A 293 3.14 21.31 28.80
N PHE A 294 2.76 20.75 27.65
CA PHE A 294 3.37 19.54 27.08
C PHE A 294 4.32 19.80 25.92
N LYS A 295 4.58 21.07 25.59
CA LYS A 295 5.30 21.47 24.37
C LYS A 295 4.74 20.80 23.11
N ALA A 296 3.43 20.56 23.10
CA ALA A 296 2.75 19.83 22.04
C ALA A 296 2.26 20.78 20.94
N VAL A 297 2.12 20.25 19.73
CA VAL A 297 1.49 20.95 18.61
C VAL A 297 0.48 20.03 17.92
N THR A 298 -0.46 20.60 17.15
CA THR A 298 -1.44 19.84 16.35
C THR A 298 -1.09 19.78 14.86
N ILE A 299 0.03 20.39 14.47
CA ILE A 299 0.54 20.38 13.09
C ILE A 299 1.63 19.31 13.03
N PRO A 300 1.58 18.36 12.07
CA PRO A 300 2.62 17.35 11.91
C PRO A 300 3.99 18.01 11.75
N THR A 301 4.95 17.60 12.60
CA THR A 301 6.28 18.21 12.64
C THR A 301 7.34 17.13 12.51
N GLN A 302 8.27 17.28 11.56
CA GLN A 302 9.32 16.29 11.29
C GLN A 302 10.08 15.91 12.57
N GLY A 303 10.28 14.61 12.79
CA GLY A 303 11.03 14.07 13.93
C GLY A 303 10.25 14.02 15.24
N TYR A 304 9.04 14.61 15.32
CA TYR A 304 8.25 14.61 16.54
C TYR A 304 7.63 13.22 16.79
N GLU A 305 7.34 12.93 18.04
CA GLU A 305 6.54 11.80 18.48
C GLU A 305 5.05 12.09 18.24
N HIS A 306 4.25 11.07 17.90
CA HIS A 306 2.83 11.22 17.56
C HIS A 306 1.91 10.51 18.55
N TYR A 307 0.78 11.16 18.88
CA TYR A 307 -0.26 10.63 19.75
C TYR A 307 -1.65 10.97 19.21
N GLU A 308 -2.55 10.00 19.22
CA GLU A 308 -3.91 10.14 18.72
C GLU A 308 -4.90 10.14 19.88
N VAL A 309 -5.89 11.05 19.84
CA VAL A 309 -7.04 11.05 20.75
C VAL A 309 -8.33 11.12 19.95
N THR A 310 -9.23 10.18 20.20
CA THR A 310 -10.56 10.13 19.59
C THR A 310 -11.58 10.58 20.61
N TYR A 311 -12.44 11.53 20.23
CA TYR A 311 -13.41 12.16 21.10
C TYR A 311 -14.84 11.74 20.75
N ASN A 312 -15.73 11.72 21.74
CA ASN A 312 -17.15 11.76 21.46
C ASN A 312 -17.60 13.20 21.13
N ASN A 313 -18.88 13.37 20.79
CA ASN A 313 -19.44 14.68 20.43
C ASN A 313 -19.41 15.72 21.56
N ASN A 314 -19.16 15.31 22.81
CA ASN A 314 -19.05 16.19 23.97
C ASN A 314 -17.58 16.57 24.28
N GLY A 315 -16.62 16.19 23.43
CA GLY A 315 -15.20 16.46 23.67
C GLY A 315 -14.58 15.60 24.77
N VAL A 316 -15.22 14.47 25.14
CA VAL A 316 -14.66 13.50 26.10
C VAL A 316 -13.84 12.45 25.32
N PRO A 317 -12.58 12.17 25.70
CA PRO A 317 -11.79 11.11 25.07
C PRO A 317 -12.43 9.75 25.28
N ILE A 318 -12.66 9.03 24.19
CA ILE A 318 -13.18 7.64 24.21
C ILE A 318 -12.11 6.62 23.84
N LYS A 319 -11.07 7.06 23.14
CA LYS A 319 -9.94 6.24 22.72
C LYS A 319 -8.68 7.11 22.68
N VAL A 320 -7.57 6.52 23.09
CA VAL A 320 -6.24 7.11 22.95
C VAL A 320 -5.32 6.08 22.31
N HIS A 321 -4.40 6.53 21.48
CA HIS A 321 -3.45 5.64 20.83
C HIS A 321 -2.07 6.30 20.71
N PRO A 322 -1.04 5.76 21.40
CA PRO A 322 0.32 6.18 21.13
C PRO A 322 0.76 5.59 19.79
N SER A 323 1.17 6.46 18.87
CA SER A 323 1.91 6.00 17.70
C SER A 323 3.33 5.64 18.11
N GLY A 324 3.92 4.69 17.38
CA GLY A 324 5.33 4.37 17.52
C GLY A 324 6.13 4.94 16.35
N GLY A 325 7.39 5.25 16.61
CA GLY A 325 8.24 5.93 15.65
C GLY A 325 8.10 7.46 15.69
N THR A 326 8.80 8.14 14.80
CA THR A 326 8.76 9.59 14.65
C THR A 326 8.06 10.00 13.37
N VAL A 327 7.60 11.25 13.33
CA VAL A 327 6.87 11.82 12.20
C VAL A 327 7.79 12.12 11.02
N GLU A 328 7.37 11.69 9.84
CA GLU A 328 7.94 12.07 8.54
C GLU A 328 6.91 12.91 7.78
N THR A 329 7.34 14.07 7.32
CA THR A 329 6.52 15.05 6.55
C THR A 329 6.90 15.09 5.08
N ASN A 330 7.98 14.41 4.68
CA ASN A 330 8.30 14.20 3.29
C ASN A 330 7.40 13.11 2.70
N LEU A 331 6.33 13.53 2.03
CA LEU A 331 5.33 12.64 1.44
C LEU A 331 5.63 12.25 -0.02
N ASN A 332 6.79 12.67 -0.53
CA ASN A 332 7.19 12.36 -1.90
C ASN A 332 7.30 10.85 -2.08
N GLY A 333 6.68 10.34 -3.15
CA GLY A 333 6.62 8.90 -3.44
C GLY A 333 5.29 8.24 -3.06
N TYR A 334 4.42 8.92 -2.32
CA TYR A 334 3.09 8.39 -1.95
C TYR A 334 1.98 8.99 -2.82
N GLY A 335 2.04 8.74 -4.13
CA GLY A 335 0.92 9.02 -5.04
C GLY A 335 -0.23 8.02 -4.88
N ASP A 336 -1.39 8.31 -5.50
CA ASP A 336 -2.60 7.48 -5.36
C ASP A 336 -2.37 6.02 -5.77
N LEU A 337 -1.57 5.77 -6.82
CA LEU A 337 -1.22 4.41 -7.25
C LEU A 337 -0.42 3.66 -6.17
N GLN A 338 0.54 4.34 -5.52
CA GLN A 338 1.33 3.74 -4.46
C GLN A 338 0.48 3.48 -3.21
N ILE A 339 -0.37 4.43 -2.84
CA ILE A 339 -1.31 4.28 -1.71
C ILE A 339 -2.28 3.14 -1.96
N LYS A 340 -2.81 3.01 -3.18
CA LYS A 340 -3.66 1.88 -3.58
C LYS A 340 -2.93 0.55 -3.47
N ALA A 341 -1.70 0.45 -3.96
CA ALA A 341 -0.91 -0.76 -3.84
C ALA A 341 -0.65 -1.15 -2.38
N ILE A 342 -0.34 -0.16 -1.52
CA ILE A 342 -0.17 -0.35 -0.07
C ILE A 342 -1.48 -0.85 0.56
N TYR A 343 -2.60 -0.18 0.26
CA TYR A 343 -3.92 -0.55 0.78
C TYR A 343 -4.28 -2.00 0.42
N GLN A 344 -4.17 -2.35 -0.86
CA GLN A 344 -4.49 -3.69 -1.37
C GLN A 344 -3.61 -4.76 -0.72
N ARG A 345 -2.31 -4.49 -0.56
CA ARG A 345 -1.40 -5.41 0.15
C ARG A 345 -1.77 -5.58 1.61
N ILE A 346 -2.13 -4.51 2.32
CA ILE A 346 -2.56 -4.56 3.73
C ILE A 346 -3.79 -5.45 3.89
N ILE A 347 -4.74 -5.41 2.95
CA ILE A 347 -5.96 -6.22 3.02
C ILE A 347 -5.80 -7.61 2.42
N GLY A 348 -4.60 -7.97 1.97
CA GLY A 348 -4.33 -9.28 1.35
C GLY A 348 -5.00 -9.45 0.00
N PHE A 349 -5.09 -8.37 -0.79
CA PHE A 349 -5.59 -8.38 -2.15
C PHE A 349 -4.43 -8.18 -3.13
N THR A 350 -4.23 -9.15 -4.01
CA THR A 350 -3.33 -9.04 -5.17
C THR A 350 -4.21 -8.97 -6.43
N PRO A 351 -4.13 -7.90 -7.24
CA PRO A 351 -4.96 -7.74 -8.43
C PRO A 351 -4.69 -8.77 -9.53
#